data_AF-A0A381N806-F1
#
_entry.id   AF-A0A381N806-F1
#
_cell.length_a   1.000
_cell.length_b   1.000
_cell.length_c   1.000
_cell.angle_alpha   90.00
_cell.angle_beta   90.00
_cell.angle_gamma   90.00
#
_symmetry.space_group_name_H-M   'P 1'
#
loop_
_entity.id
_entity.type
_entity.pdbx_description
1 polymer ?
#
loop_
_entity_poly.entity_id
_entity_poly.type
_entity_poly.pdbx_seq_one_letter_code
_entity_poly.pdbx_strand_id
1 'polypeptide(L)'
;MPKPQLIKNLALIAAVCVFQYLIAAESGNFNAAATYQSTCYACHGTGQAHAPIVGETIEWEIRLEKGMDTLVKNTIEGLNGVMPARGLCIACSDEDLKAIVEYMIEQSQ
;
A
#
# COMPACT_ATOMS: atom_id res chain seq x y z
N MET A 1 -58.61 -10.82 -20.08
CA MET A 1 -59.17 -9.95 -19.02
C MET A 1 -60.08 -10.82 -18.14
N PRO A 2 -60.15 -10.75 -16.79
CA PRO A 2 -59.51 -9.90 -15.76
C PRO A 2 -58.85 -10.72 -14.60
N LYS A 3 -57.64 -10.39 -14.13
CA LYS A 3 -57.25 -9.63 -12.91
C LYS A 3 -56.72 -10.47 -11.71
N PRO A 4 -55.86 -9.87 -10.87
CA PRO A 4 -54.77 -10.50 -10.12
C PRO A 4 -55.11 -10.71 -8.63
N GLN A 5 -54.40 -11.61 -7.95
CA GLN A 5 -54.35 -11.64 -6.49
C GLN A 5 -52.92 -11.38 -6.02
N LEU A 6 -52.67 -10.08 -5.99
CA LEU A 6 -51.68 -9.33 -5.27
C LEU A 6 -51.69 -9.73 -3.76
N ILE A 7 -50.57 -9.49 -3.07
CA ILE A 7 -50.46 -9.34 -1.61
C ILE A 7 -50.57 -10.61 -0.75
N LYS A 8 -49.47 -11.38 -0.58
CA LYS A 8 -49.29 -12.17 0.67
C LYS A 8 -47.90 -12.13 1.32
N ASN A 9 -46.84 -11.65 0.67
CA ASN A 9 -45.50 -11.77 1.25
C ASN A 9 -44.82 -10.43 1.54
N LEU A 10 -45.59 -9.42 1.98
CA LEU A 10 -45.09 -8.10 2.37
C LEU A 10 -44.79 -7.99 3.89
N ALA A 11 -44.45 -9.10 4.54
CA ALA A 11 -44.16 -9.10 5.99
C ALA A 11 -42.89 -9.89 6.34
N LEU A 12 -41.94 -10.00 5.42
CA LEU A 12 -40.63 -10.62 5.70
C LEU A 12 -39.46 -9.88 5.02
N ILE A 13 -39.52 -8.55 4.93
CA ILE A 13 -38.39 -7.73 4.44
C ILE A 13 -38.28 -6.45 5.28
N ALA A 14 -38.16 -6.61 6.60
CA ALA A 14 -37.95 -5.47 7.52
C ALA A 14 -36.85 -5.70 8.56
N ALA A 15 -36.05 -6.77 8.43
CA ALA A 15 -35.03 -7.11 9.44
C ALA A 15 -33.61 -7.37 8.88
N VAL A 16 -33.34 -7.12 7.60
CA VAL A 16 -32.01 -7.41 7.00
C VAL A 16 -31.43 -6.20 6.23
N CYS A 17 -31.89 -4.98 6.50
CA CYS A 17 -31.57 -3.83 5.64
C CYS A 17 -30.50 -2.84 6.13
N VAL A 18 -29.71 -3.09 7.19
CA VAL A 18 -28.69 -2.10 7.61
C VAL A 18 -27.33 -2.68 8.08
N PHE A 19 -27.07 -3.99 7.94
CA PHE A 19 -25.79 -4.58 8.37
C PHE A 19 -24.87 -5.05 7.23
N GLN A 20 -25.08 -4.55 6.01
CA GLN A 20 -24.25 -4.90 4.84
C GLN A 20 -23.76 -3.65 4.12
N TYR A 21 -22.93 -2.86 4.79
CA TYR A 21 -21.96 -1.97 4.12
C TYR A 21 -20.66 -1.98 4.93
N LEU A 22 -20.06 -3.16 5.05
CA LEU A 22 -18.63 -3.30 5.25
C LEU A 22 -18.11 -4.05 4.02
N ILE A 23 -18.09 -3.34 2.89
CA ILE A 23 -17.11 -3.70 1.87
C ILE A 23 -15.81 -3.09 2.37
N ALA A 24 -15.06 -3.88 3.14
CA ALA A 24 -13.62 -3.68 3.16
C ALA A 24 -13.18 -3.76 1.70
N ALA A 25 -12.58 -2.69 1.19
CA ALA A 25 -11.90 -2.76 -0.09
C ALA A 25 -10.90 -3.91 0.04
N GLU A 26 -11.16 -4.99 -0.68
CA GLU A 26 -10.19 -6.05 -0.87
C GLU A 26 -9.03 -5.36 -1.60
N SER A 27 -7.94 -5.09 -0.89
CA SER A 27 -6.70 -4.69 -1.55
C SER A 27 -6.34 -5.85 -2.46
N GLY A 28 -6.65 -5.72 -3.75
CA GLY A 28 -6.20 -6.64 -4.77
C GLY A 28 -4.69 -6.76 -4.60
N ASN A 29 -4.26 -7.94 -4.16
CA ASN A 29 -2.95 -8.25 -3.58
C ASN A 29 -1.83 -7.34 -4.12
N PHE A 30 -1.49 -6.28 -3.37
CA PHE A 30 -0.52 -5.29 -3.82
C PHE A 30 0.84 -5.97 -4.06
N ASN A 31 1.43 -5.73 -5.23
CA ASN A 31 2.72 -6.32 -5.57
C ASN A 31 3.85 -5.33 -5.27
N ALA A 32 4.42 -5.44 -4.06
CA ALA A 32 5.51 -4.59 -3.60
C ALA A 32 6.76 -4.70 -4.48
N ALA A 33 7.14 -5.91 -4.88
CA ALA A 33 8.32 -6.14 -5.71
C ALA A 33 8.18 -5.49 -7.10
N ALA A 34 7.04 -5.67 -7.76
CA ALA A 34 6.77 -5.06 -9.06
C ALA A 34 6.70 -3.53 -8.96
N THR A 35 6.08 -3.01 -7.91
CA THR A 35 5.99 -1.56 -7.71
C THR A 35 7.37 -0.97 -7.43
N TYR A 36 8.16 -1.58 -6.53
CA TYR A 36 9.57 -1.24 -6.31
C TYR A 36 10.34 -1.17 -7.64
N GLN A 37 10.20 -2.19 -8.49
CA GLN A 37 10.88 -2.25 -9.78
C GLN A 37 10.50 -1.06 -10.68
N SER A 38 9.23 -0.63 -10.65
CA SER A 38 8.71 0.44 -11.49
C SER A 38 8.97 1.85 -10.98
N THR A 39 9.03 2.06 -9.65
CA THR A 39 9.08 3.41 -9.05
C THR A 39 10.35 3.68 -8.26
N CYS A 40 10.87 2.69 -7.53
CA CYS A 40 11.95 2.88 -6.56
C CYS A 40 13.32 2.48 -7.12
N TYR A 41 13.35 1.47 -7.99
CA TYR A 41 14.56 0.82 -8.48
C TYR A 41 15.53 1.77 -9.16
N ALA A 42 15.04 2.78 -9.89
CA ALA A 42 15.91 3.71 -10.62
C ALA A 42 16.96 4.36 -9.71
N CYS A 43 16.61 4.63 -8.44
CA CYS A 43 17.54 5.15 -7.44
C CYS A 43 18.06 4.06 -6.52
N HIS A 44 17.17 3.22 -5.97
CA HIS A 44 17.51 2.25 -4.94
C HIS A 44 18.09 0.92 -5.47
N GLY A 45 18.10 0.70 -6.77
CA GLY A 45 18.80 -0.43 -7.41
C GLY A 45 20.20 -0.08 -7.89
N THR A 46 20.51 1.21 -8.01
CA THR A 46 21.76 1.70 -8.63
C THR A 46 22.59 2.58 -7.70
N GLY A 47 22.00 3.10 -6.62
CA GLY A 47 22.63 4.08 -5.73
C GLY A 47 22.59 5.51 -6.28
N GLN A 48 21.76 5.78 -7.29
CA GLN A 48 21.65 7.12 -7.87
C GLN A 48 21.31 8.16 -6.79
N ALA A 49 21.98 9.31 -6.87
CA ALA A 49 21.87 10.39 -5.89
C ALA A 49 22.16 9.96 -4.43
N HIS A 50 23.02 8.95 -4.25
CA HIS A 50 23.37 8.36 -2.95
C HIS A 50 22.18 7.69 -2.23
N ALA A 51 21.20 7.21 -2.98
CA ALA A 51 20.14 6.38 -2.43
C ALA A 51 20.72 5.07 -1.85
N PRO A 52 20.19 4.55 -0.73
CA PRO A 52 20.58 3.23 -0.26
C PRO A 52 20.26 2.17 -1.30
N ILE A 53 21.29 1.42 -1.67
CA ILE A 53 21.16 0.31 -2.60
C ILE A 53 20.48 -0.84 -1.86
N VAL A 54 19.38 -1.36 -2.41
CA VAL A 54 18.73 -2.57 -1.90
C VAL A 54 19.67 -3.76 -2.09
N GLY A 55 19.87 -4.55 -1.04
CA GLY A 55 20.86 -5.63 -0.96
C GLY A 55 22.11 -5.28 -0.16
N GLU A 56 22.35 -3.99 0.16
CA GLU A 56 23.51 -3.59 0.96
C GLU A 56 23.20 -3.64 2.47
N THR A 57 23.49 -4.78 3.09
CA THR A 57 23.10 -5.08 4.49
C THR A 57 23.47 -3.98 5.48
N ILE A 58 24.72 -3.52 5.47
CA ILE A 58 25.22 -2.53 6.44
C ILE A 58 24.47 -1.19 6.30
N GLU A 59 24.19 -0.76 5.07
CA GLU A 59 23.44 0.48 4.84
C GLU A 59 22.02 0.40 5.38
N TRP A 60 21.38 -0.77 5.25
CA TRP A 60 20.00 -0.97 5.70
C TRP A 60 19.88 -1.22 7.21
N GLU A 61 20.85 -1.87 7.84
CA GLU A 61 20.93 -2.00 9.30
C GLU A 61 20.94 -0.62 9.99
N ILE A 62 21.81 0.30 9.55
CA ILE A 62 21.91 1.66 10.09
C ILE A 62 20.59 2.43 9.91
N ARG A 63 19.85 2.16 8.81
CA ARG A 63 18.56 2.81 8.55
C ARG A 63 17.46 2.24 9.44
N LEU A 64 17.48 0.93 9.69
CA LEU A 64 16.54 0.26 10.58
C LEU A 64 16.66 0.71 12.03
N GLU A 65 17.82 1.19 12.48
CA GLU A 65 17.99 1.82 13.81
C GLU A 65 17.05 3.03 14.02
N LYS A 66 16.59 3.68 12.94
CA LYS A 66 15.62 4.80 13.00
C LYS A 66 14.18 4.33 13.20
N GLY A 67 13.93 3.03 13.08
CA GLY A 67 12.61 2.41 13.17
C GLY A 67 11.82 2.46 11.86
N MET A 68 10.98 1.44 11.67
CA MET A 68 10.17 1.26 10.46
C MET A 68 9.27 2.46 10.18
N ASP A 69 8.59 2.99 11.19
CA ASP A 69 7.66 4.11 11.04
C ASP A 69 8.34 5.36 10.47
N THR A 70 9.59 5.62 10.87
CA THR A 70 10.39 6.72 10.34
C THR A 70 10.71 6.52 8.86
N LEU A 71 11.05 5.30 8.45
CA LEU A 71 11.35 4.97 7.06
C LEU A 71 10.11 5.12 6.17
N VAL A 72 8.95 4.64 6.64
CA VAL A 72 7.67 4.81 5.94
C VAL A 72 7.31 6.28 5.84
N LYS A 73 7.42 7.04 6.94
CA LYS A 73 7.13 8.48 6.94
C LYS A 73 7.99 9.24 5.94
N ASN A 74 9.30 9.00 5.93
CA ASN A 74 10.20 9.62 4.95
C ASN A 74 9.88 9.20 3.51
N THR A 75 9.37 7.98 3.31
CA THR A 75 8.91 7.52 1.99
C THR A 75 7.67 8.28 1.53
N ILE A 76 6.71 8.50 2.44
CA ILE A 76 5.47 9.24 2.15
C ILE A 76 5.76 10.71 1.88
N GLU A 77 6.49 11.37 2.78
CA GLU A 77 6.74 12.82 2.76
C GLU A 77 7.88 13.21 1.79
N GLY A 78 8.74 12.27 1.45
CA GLY A 78 10.03 12.54 0.81
C GLY A 78 11.09 12.93 1.85
N LEU A 79 12.36 12.96 1.43
CA LEU A 79 13.48 13.23 2.33
C LEU A 79 14.52 14.13 1.67
N ASN A 80 14.84 15.24 2.35
CA ASN A 80 15.91 16.18 2.03
C ASN A 80 15.91 16.72 0.58
N GLY A 81 14.76 16.72 -0.10
CA GLY A 81 14.64 17.12 -1.50
C GLY A 81 15.32 16.18 -2.51
N VAL A 82 15.86 15.04 -2.04
CA VAL A 82 16.53 14.03 -2.89
C VAL A 82 15.63 12.82 -3.09
N MET A 83 15.02 12.31 -2.01
CA MET A 83 14.01 11.26 -2.12
C MET A 83 12.65 11.91 -2.41
N PRO A 84 12.03 11.66 -3.57
CA PRO A 84 10.73 12.23 -3.90
C PRO A 84 9.64 11.72 -2.96
N ALA A 85 8.64 12.57 -2.69
CA ALA A 85 7.45 12.16 -1.95
C ALA A 85 6.79 10.94 -2.62
N ARG A 86 6.34 10.01 -1.78
CA ARG A 86 5.73 8.71 -2.15
C ARG A 86 6.63 7.82 -3.02
N GLY A 87 7.94 8.08 -3.09
CA GLY A 87 8.86 7.30 -3.92
C GLY A 87 8.42 7.21 -5.39
N LEU A 88 7.78 8.26 -5.91
CA LEU A 88 7.14 8.36 -7.23
C LEU A 88 5.88 7.47 -7.43
N CYS A 89 5.45 6.70 -6.44
CA CYS A 89 4.18 5.98 -6.48
C CYS A 89 3.01 6.85 -5.97
N ILE A 90 2.53 7.76 -6.82
CA ILE A 90 1.43 8.68 -6.47
C ILE A 90 0.12 7.92 -6.19
N ALA A 91 -0.10 6.81 -6.88
CA ALA A 91 -1.32 6.00 -6.77
C ALA A 91 -1.30 4.97 -5.63
N CYS A 92 -0.13 4.71 -5.02
CA CYS A 92 -0.04 3.82 -3.86
C CYS A 92 -0.84 4.39 -2.69
N SER A 93 -1.44 3.54 -1.86
CA SER A 93 -1.86 3.88 -0.50
C SER A 93 -0.64 3.97 0.44
N ASP A 94 -0.84 4.44 1.67
CA ASP A 94 0.26 4.46 2.65
C ASP A 94 0.63 3.04 3.10
N GLU A 95 -0.34 2.13 3.13
CA GLU A 95 -0.13 0.69 3.33
C GLU A 95 0.70 0.07 2.19
N ASP A 96 0.43 0.43 0.93
CA ASP A 96 1.23 -0.04 -0.21
C ASP A 96 2.67 0.48 -0.10
N LEU A 97 2.87 1.76 0.26
CA LEU A 97 4.21 2.32 0.46
C LEU A 97 4.95 1.63 1.59
N LYS A 98 4.25 1.31 2.69
CA LYS A 98 4.83 0.50 3.77
C LYS A 98 5.27 -0.88 3.27
N ALA A 99 4.45 -1.57 2.49
CA ALA A 99 4.80 -2.87 1.93
C ALA A 99 6.01 -2.80 0.97
N ILE A 100 6.18 -1.70 0.22
CA ILE A 100 7.39 -1.49 -0.59
C ILE A 100 8.62 -1.34 0.30
N VAL A 101 8.54 -0.55 1.39
CA VAL A 101 9.66 -0.35 2.31
C VAL A 101 10.04 -1.68 3.00
N GLU A 102 9.05 -2.48 3.41
CA GLU A 102 9.26 -3.82 3.96
C GLU A 102 9.98 -4.73 2.95
N TYR A 103 9.51 -4.77 1.70
CA TYR A 103 10.18 -5.52 0.64
C TYR A 103 11.66 -5.10 0.48
N MET A 104 11.94 -3.80 0.43
CA MET A 104 13.32 -3.31 0.28
C MET A 104 14.22 -3.71 1.46
N ILE A 105 13.68 -3.68 2.68
CA ILE A 105 14.37 -4.14 3.88
C ILE A 105 14.63 -5.64 3.82
N GLU A 106 13.63 -6.45 3.49
CA GLU A 106 13.76 -7.92 3.38
C GLU A 106 14.80 -8.34 2.35
N GLN A 107 14.89 -7.61 1.22
CA GLN A 107 15.92 -7.84 0.20
C GLN A 107 17.32 -7.37 0.63
N SER A 108 17.45 -6.74 1.80
CA SER A 108 18.68 -6.14 2.30
C SER A 108 19.10 -6.68 3.67
N GLN A 109 18.58 -7.83 4.09
CA GLN A 109 19.00 -8.56 5.29
C GLN A 109 19.87 -9.77 4.95
#